data_AF-A0AAW2Y3L7-F1
#
_entry.id   AF-A0AAW2Y3L7-F1
#
_cell.length_a   1.000
_cell.length_b   1.000
_cell.length_c   1.000
_cell.angle_alpha   90.00
_cell.angle_beta   90.00
_cell.angle_gamma   90.00
#
_symmetry.space_group_name_H-M   'P 1'
#
loop_
_entity.id
_entity.type
_entity.pdbx_description
1 polymer ?
#
loop_
_entity_poly.entity_id
_entity_poly.type
_entity_poly.pdbx_seq_one_letter_code
_entity_poly.pdbx_strand_id
1 'polypeptide(L)'
;MSYSSEEETDISDSELDEYVDRCYEQLKDGSRKVKFSDEVYRCPYCPGKKKLVYALKDLLQHASDVGKGSQNRDIKHKGKHLGLVRYIKNDLVQEDLSSELAGLALEVPTGNGVSELFVWPWMGILANVDADKSSRLKNDLAERGFDPVRVRLLSTGGYAVVEFKRDWSGFYKAIMFEKEFEVDRHGKKDYCAAPHLGDELYGWVARDDDYKLKGSLGEYLQKNGDLKTISDLVVDEKRKTGLLIANLSDTIQELRTRVDELESNYCKPPAAVIHIASQKDEMQ
;
A
#
# COMPACT_ATOMS: atom_id res chain seq x y z
N MET A 1 -8.81 40.39 12.73
CA MET A 1 -8.61 40.15 14.16
C MET A 1 -9.52 39.01 14.59
N SER A 2 -8.93 37.92 15.08
CA SER A 2 -9.52 37.04 16.10
C SER A 2 -8.33 36.40 16.81
N TYR A 3 -8.04 36.93 17.99
CA TYR A 3 -6.98 36.50 18.89
C TYR A 3 -7.55 35.35 19.71
N SER A 4 -7.19 34.10 19.41
CA SER A 4 -7.45 32.98 20.32
C SER A 4 -6.19 32.79 21.16
N SER A 5 -6.22 33.41 22.33
CA SER A 5 -5.23 33.27 23.40
C SER A 5 -5.42 31.91 24.06
N GLU A 6 -4.72 30.89 23.58
CA GLU A 6 -4.57 29.63 24.32
C GLU A 6 -3.39 29.78 25.28
N GLU A 7 -3.66 29.60 26.57
CA GLU A 7 -2.74 29.79 27.68
C GLU A 7 -1.44 28.97 27.51
N GLU A 8 -0.32 29.65 27.76
CA GLU A 8 1.06 29.12 27.76
C GLU A 8 1.29 28.20 28.97
N THR A 9 0.69 27.01 28.97
CA THR A 9 1.07 25.92 29.90
C THR A 9 2.25 25.14 29.33
N ASP A 10 3.37 25.11 30.05
CA ASP A 10 4.54 24.28 29.72
C ASP A 10 4.14 22.79 29.73
N ILE A 11 4.26 22.13 28.58
CA ILE A 11 3.99 20.68 28.45
C ILE A 11 5.29 19.93 28.72
N SER A 12 5.25 18.96 29.62
CA SER A 12 6.38 18.07 29.91
C SER A 12 6.55 16.98 28.84
N ASP A 13 7.75 16.40 28.71
CA ASP A 13 8.01 15.30 27.76
C ASP A 13 7.08 14.08 27.98
N SER A 14 6.58 13.87 29.20
CA SER A 14 5.61 12.82 29.54
C SER A 14 4.20 13.07 29.01
N GLU A 15 3.83 14.33 28.75
CA GLU A 15 2.49 14.73 28.26
C GLU A 15 2.49 14.97 26.74
N LEU A 16 3.66 14.84 26.09
CA LEU A 16 3.83 15.09 24.66
C LEU A 16 3.06 14.07 23.81
N ASP A 17 3.05 12.80 24.19
CA ASP A 17 2.35 11.75 23.43
C ASP A 17 0.83 11.94 23.46
N GLU A 18 0.26 12.21 24.63
CA GLU A 18 -1.16 12.57 24.78
C GLU A 18 -1.52 13.88 24.04
N TYR A 19 -0.57 14.84 23.99
CA TYR A 19 -0.75 16.06 23.22
C TYR A 19 -0.70 15.83 21.70
N VAL A 20 0.17 14.93 21.24
CA VAL A 20 0.24 14.47 19.84
C VAL A 20 -1.09 13.82 19.43
N ASP A 21 -1.65 12.97 20.28
CA ASP A 21 -2.92 12.30 20.03
C ASP A 21 -4.09 13.28 19.95
N ARG A 22 -4.15 14.26 20.85
CA ARG A 22 -5.13 15.35 20.75
C ARG A 22 -4.98 16.15 19.46
N CYS A 23 -3.76 16.45 19.04
CA CYS A 23 -3.52 17.16 17.79
C CYS A 23 -3.91 16.32 16.56
N TYR A 24 -3.74 15.00 16.62
CA TYR A 24 -4.17 14.07 15.57
C TYR A 24 -5.70 14.02 15.45
N GLU A 25 -6.41 13.86 16.57
CA GLU A 25 -7.89 13.84 16.56
C GLU A 25 -8.48 15.16 16.07
N GLN A 26 -7.86 16.30 16.42
CA GLN A 26 -8.23 17.62 15.87
C GLN A 26 -8.00 17.75 14.36
N LEU A 27 -7.09 17.00 13.77
CA LEU A 27 -6.93 17.01 12.31
C LEU A 27 -8.01 16.14 11.65
N LYS A 28 -8.41 15.06 12.32
CA LYS A 28 -9.43 14.12 11.88
C LYS A 28 -10.85 14.67 11.96
N ASP A 29 -11.15 15.48 12.97
CA ASP A 29 -12.45 16.15 13.12
C ASP A 29 -12.65 17.33 12.14
N GLY A 30 -11.62 17.69 11.38
CA GLY A 30 -11.64 18.78 10.40
C GLY A 30 -11.46 20.18 10.99
N SER A 31 -11.12 20.32 12.27
CA SER A 31 -10.92 21.62 12.95
C SER A 31 -9.78 22.44 12.32
N ARG A 32 -8.83 21.78 11.64
CA ARG A 32 -7.73 22.42 10.90
C ARG A 32 -7.60 21.80 9.50
N LYS A 33 -7.74 22.62 8.46
CA LYS A 33 -7.64 22.17 7.06
C LYS A 33 -6.19 21.91 6.64
N VAL A 34 -5.88 20.67 6.25
CA VAL A 34 -4.57 20.23 5.74
C VAL A 34 -4.57 20.13 4.21
N LYS A 35 -5.61 19.52 3.64
CA LYS A 35 -5.83 19.37 2.19
C LYS A 35 -6.61 20.59 1.66
N PHE A 36 -6.10 21.24 0.62
CA PHE A 36 -6.74 22.40 -0.03
C PHE A 36 -7.22 22.08 -1.46
N SER A 37 -6.53 21.17 -2.14
CA SER A 37 -6.91 20.54 -3.42
C SER A 37 -6.34 19.12 -3.44
N ASP A 38 -6.69 18.29 -4.43
CA ASP A 38 -6.24 16.89 -4.52
C ASP A 38 -4.72 16.70 -4.44
N GLU A 39 -3.95 17.64 -4.99
CA GLU A 39 -2.48 17.58 -4.97
C GLU A 39 -1.83 18.67 -4.08
N VAL A 40 -2.64 19.52 -3.44
CA VAL A 40 -2.20 20.76 -2.77
C VAL A 40 -2.46 20.67 -1.27
N TYR A 41 -1.36 20.54 -0.52
CA TYR A 41 -1.40 20.43 0.93
C TYR A 41 -0.69 21.60 1.62
N ARG A 42 -1.10 21.92 2.85
CA ARG A 42 -0.42 22.93 3.68
C ARG A 42 -0.30 22.46 5.11
N CYS A 43 0.79 22.87 5.75
CA CYS A 43 0.93 22.70 7.19
C CYS A 43 0.04 23.71 7.93
N PRO A 44 -0.96 23.26 8.73
CA PRO A 44 -1.84 24.15 9.48
C PRO A 44 -1.14 24.86 10.64
N TYR A 45 0.07 24.43 11.00
CA TYR A 45 0.85 24.92 12.13
C TYR A 45 1.96 25.92 11.74
N CYS A 46 2.19 26.13 10.44
CA CYS A 46 3.24 27.00 9.91
C CYS A 46 2.71 28.12 8.98
N PRO A 47 1.92 29.09 9.48
CA PRO A 47 1.28 30.11 8.64
C PRO A 47 2.23 31.22 8.14
N GLY A 48 3.42 31.38 8.73
CA GLY A 48 4.23 32.60 8.61
C GLY A 48 5.32 32.64 7.53
N LYS A 49 5.71 31.51 6.93
CA LYS A 49 6.79 31.48 5.91
C LYS A 49 6.20 31.31 4.50
N LYS A 50 5.58 32.37 3.99
CA LYS A 50 5.14 32.59 2.59
C LYS A 50 4.66 31.34 1.82
N LYS A 51 3.40 30.94 2.04
CA LYS A 51 2.57 30.06 1.17
C LYS A 51 3.32 28.94 0.42
N LEU A 52 4.04 28.07 1.13
CA LEU A 52 4.45 26.79 0.57
C LEU A 52 3.21 25.89 0.49
N VAL A 53 2.73 25.71 -0.73
CA VAL A 53 1.93 24.54 -1.09
C VAL A 53 2.89 23.38 -1.23
N TYR A 54 2.56 22.27 -0.61
CA TYR A 54 3.36 21.06 -0.64
C TYR A 54 2.60 19.98 -1.43
N ALA A 55 3.34 19.14 -2.16
CA ALA A 55 2.87 17.80 -2.47
C ALA A 55 2.80 16.97 -1.18
N LEU A 56 1.99 15.91 -1.13
CA LEU A 56 1.78 15.10 0.09
C LEU A 56 3.11 14.59 0.69
N LYS A 57 4.03 14.13 -0.17
CA LYS A 57 5.37 13.67 0.22
C LYS A 57 6.22 14.78 0.85
N ASP A 58 6.16 15.98 0.29
CA ASP A 58 6.92 17.12 0.79
C ASP A 58 6.35 17.65 2.10
N LEU A 59 5.02 17.59 2.27
CA LEU A 59 4.37 17.95 3.54
C LEU A 59 4.78 16.96 4.65
N LEU A 60 4.78 15.66 4.33
CA LEU A 60 5.19 14.62 5.27
C LEU A 60 6.65 14.81 5.70
N GLN A 61 7.53 15.12 4.74
CA GLN A 61 8.93 15.39 4.99
C GLN A 61 9.09 16.64 5.87
N HIS A 62 8.43 17.74 5.53
CA HIS A 62 8.41 18.96 6.32
C HIS A 62 7.96 18.70 7.78
N ALA A 63 6.83 18.03 7.96
CA ALA A 63 6.30 17.74 9.29
C ALA A 63 7.23 16.83 10.11
N SER A 64 7.85 15.84 9.44
CA SER A 64 8.83 14.95 10.07
C SER A 64 10.10 15.69 10.51
N ASP A 65 10.59 16.61 9.68
CA ASP A 65 11.80 17.37 9.98
C ASP A 65 11.58 18.34 11.15
N VAL A 66 10.41 18.97 11.22
CA VAL A 66 10.03 19.81 12.36
C VAL A 66 9.81 18.97 13.62
N GLY A 67 9.18 17.79 13.51
CA GLY A 67 8.99 16.86 14.63
C GLY A 67 10.27 16.27 15.20
N LYS A 68 11.34 16.21 14.40
CA LYS A 68 12.69 15.72 14.79
C LYS A 68 13.64 16.83 15.28
N GLY A 69 13.22 18.09 15.25
CA GLY A 69 14.04 19.24 15.66
C GLY A 69 14.55 19.17 17.11
N SER A 70 15.67 19.86 17.36
CA SER A 70 16.38 19.88 18.65
C SER A 70 15.52 20.35 19.82
N GLN A 71 15.77 19.79 21.00
CA GLN A 71 15.07 20.08 22.26
C GLN A 71 15.22 21.56 22.66
N ASN A 72 14.16 22.13 23.26
CA ASN A 72 14.02 23.49 23.81
C ASN A 72 13.53 24.65 22.92
N ARG A 73 12.97 24.41 21.74
CA ARG A 73 12.09 25.42 21.11
C ARG A 73 10.73 24.81 20.78
N ASP A 74 9.79 25.04 21.70
CA ASP A 74 8.34 24.85 21.56
C ASP A 74 7.90 23.37 21.41
N ILE A 75 7.85 22.65 22.53
CA ILE A 75 7.36 21.26 22.65
C ILE A 75 5.94 21.12 22.08
N LYS A 76 5.09 22.15 22.23
CA LYS A 76 3.76 22.20 21.60
C LYS A 76 3.87 22.25 20.08
N HIS A 77 4.75 23.08 19.52
CA HIS A 77 4.97 23.12 18.07
C HIS A 77 5.46 21.78 17.53
N LYS A 78 6.33 21.09 18.27
CA LYS A 78 6.79 19.74 17.93
C LYS A 78 5.64 18.72 17.96
N GLY A 79 4.85 18.70 19.03
CA GLY A 79 3.70 17.80 19.17
C GLY A 79 2.66 17.98 18.07
N LYS A 80 2.37 19.23 17.69
CA LYS A 80 1.48 19.55 16.55
C LYS A 80 1.96 18.92 15.24
N HIS A 81 3.27 19.00 14.94
CA HIS A 81 3.83 18.42 13.71
C HIS A 81 3.93 16.90 13.76
N LEU A 82 4.18 16.31 14.93
CA LEU A 82 4.10 14.85 15.12
C LEU A 82 2.67 14.32 14.92
N GLY A 83 1.66 15.04 15.44
CA GLY A 83 0.26 14.74 15.18
C GLY A 83 -0.10 14.83 13.69
N LEU A 84 0.45 15.83 12.98
CA LEU A 84 0.31 15.95 11.53
C LEU A 84 0.93 14.78 10.77
N VAL A 85 2.12 14.30 11.17
CA VAL A 85 2.75 13.11 10.57
C VAL A 85 1.87 11.88 10.76
N ARG A 86 1.30 11.69 11.96
CA ARG A 86 0.39 10.57 12.27
C ARG A 86 -0.85 10.63 11.39
N TYR A 87 -1.47 11.80 11.27
CA TYR A 87 -2.64 12.04 10.42
C TYR A 87 -2.36 11.79 8.94
N ILE A 88 -1.21 12.26 8.44
CA ILE A 88 -0.82 12.04 7.04
C ILE A 88 -0.67 10.54 6.76
N LYS A 89 0.03 9.81 7.63
CA LYS A 89 0.32 8.38 7.40
C LYS A 89 -0.90 7.47 7.53
N ASN A 90 -1.81 7.79 8.45
CA ASN A 90 -2.92 6.91 8.78
C ASN A 90 -4.18 7.25 8.00
N ASP A 91 -4.54 8.53 7.88
CA ASP A 91 -5.83 8.95 7.33
C ASP A 91 -5.66 9.58 5.95
N LEU A 92 -4.68 10.47 5.72
CA LEU A 92 -4.54 11.09 4.37
C LEU A 92 -3.98 10.14 3.33
N VAL A 93 -3.02 9.26 3.65
CA VAL A 93 -2.57 8.24 2.68
C VAL A 93 -3.71 7.24 2.40
N GLN A 94 -4.58 6.94 3.37
CA GLN A 94 -5.75 6.11 3.13
C GLN A 94 -6.88 6.84 2.38
N GLU A 95 -7.08 8.12 2.63
CA GLU A 95 -8.05 8.98 1.93
C GLU A 95 -7.58 9.36 0.53
N ASP A 96 -6.27 9.50 0.29
CA ASP A 96 -5.69 9.70 -1.05
C ASP A 96 -5.79 8.39 -1.83
N LEU A 97 -5.52 7.24 -1.22
CA LEU A 97 -5.81 5.94 -1.84
C LEU A 97 -7.31 5.72 -2.06
N SER A 98 -8.18 6.18 -1.16
CA SER A 98 -9.64 6.04 -1.29
C SER A 98 -10.25 7.06 -2.24
N SER A 99 -9.68 8.27 -2.35
CA SER A 99 -10.10 9.35 -3.26
C SER A 99 -9.47 9.18 -4.64
N GLU A 100 -8.28 8.57 -4.77
CA GLU A 100 -7.78 8.03 -6.02
C GLU A 100 -8.67 6.87 -6.45
N LEU A 101 -9.05 5.94 -5.56
CA LEU A 101 -10.04 4.90 -5.89
C LEU A 101 -11.44 5.46 -6.25
N ALA A 102 -11.90 6.52 -5.58
CA ALA A 102 -13.22 7.12 -5.79
C ALA A 102 -13.24 8.14 -6.94
N GLY A 103 -12.12 8.82 -7.20
CA GLY A 103 -11.89 9.68 -8.35
C GLY A 103 -11.76 8.86 -9.64
N LEU A 104 -11.22 7.64 -9.54
CA LEU A 104 -11.33 6.63 -10.59
C LEU A 104 -12.76 6.07 -10.77
N ALA A 105 -13.65 6.29 -9.80
CA ALA A 105 -15.06 5.86 -9.86
C ALA A 105 -16.04 6.94 -10.38
N LEU A 106 -15.60 8.20 -10.53
CA LEU A 106 -16.40 9.29 -11.07
C LEU A 106 -15.80 9.79 -12.38
N GLU A 107 -16.03 8.99 -13.42
CA GLU A 107 -16.47 9.36 -14.79
C GLU A 107 -16.54 8.04 -15.58
N VAL A 108 -17.44 7.14 -15.15
CA VAL A 108 -17.86 6.02 -15.98
C VAL A 108 -19.12 6.49 -16.72
N PRO A 109 -19.06 6.71 -18.04
CA PRO A 109 -20.28 6.79 -18.84
C PRO A 109 -21.06 5.51 -18.57
N THR A 110 -22.30 5.65 -18.12
CA THR A 110 -23.20 4.53 -17.89
C THR A 110 -23.29 3.69 -19.17
N GLY A 111 -22.57 2.56 -19.17
CA GLY A 111 -22.42 1.69 -20.34
C GLY A 111 -22.02 0.29 -19.90
N ASN A 112 -23.01 -0.46 -19.40
CA ASN A 112 -23.01 -1.88 -19.06
C ASN A 112 -22.05 -2.32 -17.93
N GLY A 113 -22.62 -2.92 -16.87
CA GLY A 113 -21.94 -3.39 -15.67
C GLY A 113 -21.00 -4.58 -15.88
N VAL A 114 -19.95 -4.42 -16.67
CA VAL A 114 -18.85 -5.38 -16.79
C VAL A 114 -17.74 -4.92 -15.85
N SER A 115 -17.54 -5.65 -14.74
CA SER A 115 -16.39 -5.44 -13.87
C SER A 115 -15.11 -5.57 -14.69
N GLU A 116 -14.25 -4.56 -14.62
CA GLU A 116 -12.98 -4.52 -15.37
C GLU A 116 -12.11 -5.73 -14.99
N LEU A 117 -11.69 -6.49 -16.01
CA LEU A 117 -10.88 -7.70 -15.85
C LEU A 117 -9.43 -7.40 -16.21
N PHE A 118 -8.54 -7.77 -15.31
CA PHE A 118 -7.09 -7.65 -15.48
C PHE A 118 -6.47 -9.01 -15.69
N VAL A 119 -5.37 -9.08 -16.45
CA VAL A 119 -4.52 -10.26 -16.46
C VAL A 119 -3.75 -10.33 -15.13
N TRP A 120 -3.90 -11.44 -14.40
CA TRP A 120 -3.22 -11.74 -13.14
C TRP A 120 -2.21 -12.88 -13.32
N PRO A 121 -0.95 -12.75 -12.87
CA PRO A 121 -0.37 -11.60 -12.17
C PRO A 121 -0.32 -10.35 -13.07
N TRP A 122 -0.29 -9.15 -12.49
CA TRP A 122 -0.40 -7.91 -13.26
C TRP A 122 0.64 -7.85 -14.37
N MET A 123 0.16 -7.64 -15.62
CA MET A 123 1.02 -7.54 -16.79
C MET A 123 0.79 -6.23 -17.53
N GLY A 124 1.86 -5.50 -17.81
CA GLY A 124 1.93 -4.41 -18.77
C GLY A 124 2.28 -4.94 -20.16
N ILE A 125 1.80 -4.25 -21.18
CA ILE A 125 2.12 -4.47 -22.58
C ILE A 125 2.85 -3.23 -23.07
N LEU A 126 3.99 -3.46 -23.71
CA LEU A 126 4.70 -2.47 -24.50
C LEU A 126 4.57 -2.85 -25.96
N ALA A 127 4.20 -1.90 -26.81
CA ALA A 127 4.15 -2.07 -28.25
C ALA A 127 5.21 -1.20 -28.93
N ASN A 128 5.50 -1.52 -30.19
CA ASN A 128 6.55 -0.90 -31.00
C ASN A 128 7.97 -1.07 -30.42
N VAL A 129 8.19 -2.23 -29.78
CA VAL A 129 9.46 -2.55 -29.15
C VAL A 129 10.47 -2.99 -30.20
N ASP A 130 11.56 -2.22 -30.29
CA ASP A 130 12.74 -2.58 -31.07
C ASP A 130 13.54 -3.69 -30.35
N ALA A 131 13.93 -4.71 -31.12
CA ALA A 131 14.71 -5.84 -30.63
C ALA A 131 16.06 -5.39 -30.02
N ASP A 132 16.67 -4.34 -30.56
CA ASP A 132 17.97 -3.84 -30.06
C ASP A 132 17.85 -3.13 -28.70
N LYS A 133 16.69 -2.54 -28.42
CA LYS A 133 16.39 -1.84 -27.14
C LYS A 133 15.85 -2.77 -26.04
N SER A 134 15.53 -4.02 -26.39
CA SER A 134 14.95 -5.01 -25.47
C SER A 134 15.79 -5.32 -24.24
N SER A 135 17.12 -5.29 -24.37
CA SER A 135 18.05 -5.64 -23.29
C SER A 135 18.10 -4.59 -22.16
N ARG A 136 17.77 -3.33 -22.45
CA ARG A 136 17.77 -2.22 -21.47
C ARG A 136 16.40 -1.94 -20.88
N LEU A 137 15.34 -2.31 -21.59
CA LEU A 137 13.95 -2.07 -21.23
C LEU A 137 13.61 -2.39 -19.76
N LYS A 138 14.11 -3.51 -19.22
CA LYS A 138 13.88 -3.84 -17.80
C LYS A 138 14.52 -2.81 -16.85
N ASN A 139 15.74 -2.39 -17.14
CA ASN A 139 16.47 -1.42 -16.32
C ASN A 139 15.85 -0.02 -16.45
N ASP A 140 15.53 0.41 -17.67
CA ASP A 140 14.90 1.71 -17.93
C ASP A 140 13.55 1.84 -17.20
N LEU A 141 12.73 0.78 -17.21
CA LEU A 141 11.48 0.73 -16.46
C LEU A 141 11.71 0.73 -14.94
N ALA A 142 12.79 0.09 -14.46
CA ALA A 142 13.14 0.10 -13.05
C ALA A 142 13.62 1.49 -12.59
N GLU A 143 14.41 2.20 -13.41
CA GLU A 143 14.87 3.58 -13.15
C GLU A 143 13.70 4.58 -13.13
N ARG A 144 12.67 4.36 -13.96
CA ARG A 144 11.38 5.09 -13.89
C ARG A 144 10.54 4.74 -12.66
N GLY A 145 10.98 3.78 -11.86
CA GLY A 145 10.34 3.41 -10.59
C GLY A 145 9.19 2.42 -10.76
N PHE A 146 9.04 1.77 -11.91
CA PHE A 146 8.01 0.74 -12.13
C PHE A 146 8.37 -0.63 -11.53
N ASP A 147 9.65 -0.87 -11.24
CA ASP A 147 10.15 -2.10 -10.59
C ASP A 147 9.61 -3.42 -11.20
N PRO A 148 9.83 -3.66 -12.51
CA PRO A 148 9.32 -4.85 -13.18
C PRO A 148 10.02 -6.13 -12.67
N VAL A 149 9.22 -7.16 -12.38
CA VAL A 149 9.74 -8.49 -12.03
C VAL A 149 10.44 -9.11 -13.24
N ARG A 150 9.80 -9.02 -14.40
CA ARG A 150 10.28 -9.60 -15.66
C ARG A 150 9.81 -8.77 -16.85
N VAL A 151 10.65 -8.68 -17.88
CA VAL A 151 10.25 -8.17 -19.20
C VAL A 151 10.53 -9.25 -20.22
N ARG A 152 9.53 -9.60 -21.04
CA ARG A 152 9.61 -10.64 -22.07
C ARG A 152 9.28 -10.06 -23.42
N LEU A 153 10.27 -10.02 -24.32
CA LEU A 153 10.03 -9.70 -25.72
C LEU A 153 9.31 -10.88 -26.40
N LEU A 154 8.29 -10.57 -27.19
CA LEU A 154 7.57 -11.56 -27.99
C LEU A 154 8.22 -11.63 -29.38
N SER A 155 8.39 -12.85 -29.90
CA SER A 155 9.10 -13.10 -31.16
C SER A 155 8.45 -12.47 -32.39
N THR A 156 7.15 -12.16 -32.31
CA THR A 156 6.36 -11.65 -33.41
C THR A 156 5.48 -10.51 -32.91
N GLY A 157 5.45 -9.40 -33.64
CA GLY A 157 4.53 -8.28 -33.39
C GLY A 157 5.13 -7.07 -32.67
N GLY A 158 6.43 -7.05 -32.35
CA GLY A 158 7.07 -5.88 -31.72
C GLY A 158 6.49 -5.55 -30.34
N TYR A 159 6.06 -6.58 -29.60
CA TYR A 159 5.51 -6.43 -28.25
C TYR A 159 6.50 -6.93 -27.21
N ALA A 160 6.53 -6.28 -26.05
CA ALA A 160 7.10 -6.84 -24.83
C ALA A 160 6.06 -6.87 -23.72
N VAL A 161 6.05 -7.95 -22.94
CA VAL A 161 5.20 -8.09 -21.76
C VAL A 161 6.03 -7.80 -20.51
N VAL A 162 5.55 -6.87 -19.70
CA VAL A 162 6.14 -6.45 -18.43
C VAL A 162 5.35 -7.10 -17.30
N GLU A 163 5.97 -7.95 -16.49
CA GLU A 163 5.31 -8.58 -15.35
C GLU A 163 5.66 -7.83 -14.07
N PHE A 164 4.64 -7.52 -13.27
CA PHE A 164 4.79 -6.86 -11.97
C PHE A 164 4.60 -7.85 -10.81
N LYS A 165 4.82 -7.38 -9.58
CA LYS A 165 4.68 -8.20 -8.36
C LYS A 165 3.24 -8.71 -8.20
N ARG A 166 3.08 -9.85 -7.54
CA ARG A 166 1.78 -10.52 -7.33
C ARG A 166 1.07 -10.01 -6.08
N ASP A 167 1.10 -8.70 -5.86
CA ASP A 167 0.53 -8.02 -4.71
C ASP A 167 0.00 -6.63 -5.12
N TRP A 168 -0.54 -5.87 -4.17
CA TRP A 168 -1.05 -4.52 -4.41
C TRP A 168 0.03 -3.51 -4.78
N SER A 169 1.29 -3.73 -4.38
CA SER A 169 2.39 -2.89 -4.85
C SER A 169 2.60 -3.06 -6.35
N GLY A 170 2.51 -4.31 -6.85
CA GLY A 170 2.56 -4.60 -8.27
C GLY A 170 1.38 -4.00 -9.04
N PHE A 171 0.18 -3.98 -8.45
CA PHE A 171 -0.99 -3.31 -9.05
C PHE A 171 -0.72 -1.82 -9.24
N TYR A 172 -0.29 -1.13 -8.17
CA TYR A 172 0.02 0.28 -8.22
C TYR A 172 1.08 0.60 -9.27
N LYS A 173 2.15 -0.21 -9.34
CA LYS A 173 3.19 -0.04 -10.36
C LYS A 173 2.68 -0.24 -11.77
N ALA A 174 1.77 -1.20 -11.99
CA ALA A 174 1.15 -1.43 -13.28
C ALA A 174 0.27 -0.24 -13.70
N ILE A 175 -0.58 0.28 -12.80
CA ILE A 175 -1.41 1.46 -13.09
C ILE A 175 -0.57 2.70 -13.37
N MET A 176 0.47 2.95 -12.57
CA MET A 176 1.40 4.04 -12.83
C MET A 176 2.07 3.93 -14.19
N PHE A 177 2.48 2.72 -14.58
CA PHE A 177 3.01 2.44 -15.91
C PHE A 177 2.02 2.84 -17.01
N GLU A 178 0.75 2.39 -16.95
CA GLU A 178 -0.27 2.75 -17.94
C GLU A 178 -0.54 4.26 -17.97
N LYS A 179 -0.64 4.89 -16.80
CA LYS A 179 -0.93 6.34 -16.71
C LYS A 179 0.18 7.20 -17.31
N GLU A 180 1.44 6.81 -17.12
CA GLU A 180 2.56 7.54 -17.71
C GLU A 180 2.49 7.54 -19.25
N PHE A 181 2.20 6.39 -19.86
CA PHE A 181 2.00 6.29 -21.30
C PHE A 181 0.73 7.02 -21.78
N GLU A 182 -0.37 6.99 -21.03
CA GLU A 182 -1.58 7.75 -21.37
C GLU A 182 -1.36 9.27 -21.36
N VAL A 183 -0.63 9.80 -20.37
CA VAL A 183 -0.31 11.25 -20.28
C VAL A 183 0.52 11.70 -21.47
N ASP A 184 1.46 10.86 -21.92
CA ASP A 184 2.30 11.11 -23.08
C ASP A 184 1.59 10.86 -24.42
N ARG A 185 0.30 10.49 -24.42
CA ARG A 185 -0.48 10.09 -25.62
C ARG A 185 0.10 8.89 -26.35
N HIS A 186 0.67 7.98 -25.57
CA HIS A 186 1.22 6.71 -26.00
C HIS A 186 0.49 5.54 -25.32
N GLY A 187 -0.76 5.75 -24.92
CA GLY A 187 -1.61 4.71 -24.34
C GLY A 187 -2.19 3.78 -25.41
N LYS A 188 -2.97 2.79 -24.95
CA LYS A 188 -3.64 1.82 -25.84
C LYS A 188 -4.53 2.49 -26.89
N LYS A 189 -5.29 3.51 -26.48
CA LYS A 189 -6.22 4.24 -27.37
C LYS A 189 -5.46 4.92 -28.51
N ASP A 190 -4.32 5.54 -28.19
CA ASP A 190 -3.47 6.21 -29.16
C ASP A 190 -2.83 5.20 -30.12
N TYR A 191 -2.36 4.07 -29.59
CA TYR A 191 -1.84 2.96 -30.39
C TYR A 191 -2.87 2.41 -31.38
N CYS A 192 -4.12 2.21 -30.94
CA CYS A 192 -5.19 1.69 -31.80
C CYS A 192 -5.68 2.72 -32.84
N ALA A 193 -5.62 4.02 -32.53
CA ALA A 193 -6.07 5.07 -33.44
C ALA A 193 -5.09 5.32 -34.59
N ALA A 194 -3.79 5.18 -34.32
CA ALA A 194 -2.72 5.48 -35.28
C ALA A 194 -1.56 4.48 -35.12
N PRO A 195 -1.77 3.18 -35.40
CA PRO A 195 -0.71 2.20 -35.22
C PRO A 195 0.46 2.52 -36.17
N HIS A 196 1.67 2.59 -35.62
CA HIS A 196 2.95 2.68 -36.35
C HIS A 196 3.31 4.04 -36.97
N LEU A 197 2.77 5.16 -36.49
CA LEU A 197 3.13 6.51 -36.98
C LEU A 197 4.46 7.08 -36.41
N GLY A 198 5.30 6.26 -35.77
CA GLY A 198 6.63 6.66 -35.27
C GLY A 198 7.41 5.51 -34.61
N ASP A 199 8.64 5.80 -34.17
CA ASP A 199 9.53 4.87 -33.45
C ASP A 199 9.30 4.87 -31.91
N GLU A 200 8.19 5.46 -31.47
CA GLU A 200 7.87 5.66 -30.05
C GLU A 200 7.21 4.42 -29.45
N LEU A 201 7.48 4.18 -28.17
CA LEU A 201 6.91 3.07 -27.41
C LEU A 201 5.50 3.44 -26.95
N TYR A 202 4.60 2.46 -27.01
CA TYR A 202 3.26 2.56 -26.45
C TYR A 202 3.10 1.59 -25.29
N GLY A 203 2.33 1.95 -24.28
CA GLY A 203 2.21 1.15 -23.05
C GLY A 203 0.82 1.17 -22.44
N TRP A 204 0.36 0.00 -21.98
CA TRP A 204 -0.89 -0.15 -21.22
C TRP A 204 -0.85 -1.42 -20.38
N VAL A 205 -1.74 -1.54 -19.38
CA VAL A 205 -1.89 -2.77 -18.61
C VAL A 205 -2.85 -3.71 -19.33
N ALA A 206 -2.51 -5.00 -19.38
CA ALA A 206 -3.27 -6.01 -20.11
C ALA A 206 -4.68 -6.21 -19.53
N ARG A 207 -5.69 -6.15 -20.39
CA ARG A 207 -7.11 -6.37 -20.08
C ARG A 207 -7.68 -7.58 -20.83
N ASP A 208 -8.99 -7.79 -20.72
CA ASP A 208 -9.66 -8.97 -21.27
C ASP A 208 -9.60 -9.05 -22.79
N ASP A 209 -9.58 -7.92 -23.49
CA ASP A 209 -9.43 -7.85 -24.94
C ASP A 209 -8.02 -8.23 -25.40
N ASP A 210 -6.97 -7.80 -24.69
CA ASP A 210 -5.58 -8.24 -24.93
C ASP A 210 -5.43 -9.74 -24.69
N TYR A 211 -6.02 -10.23 -23.59
CA TYR A 211 -5.98 -11.64 -23.21
C TYR A 211 -6.64 -12.53 -24.27
N LYS A 212 -7.77 -12.09 -24.84
CA LYS A 212 -8.53 -12.83 -25.87
C LYS A 212 -7.99 -12.62 -27.29
N LEU A 213 -6.99 -11.76 -27.48
CA LEU A 213 -6.39 -11.50 -28.77
C LEU A 213 -5.79 -12.77 -29.38
N LYS A 214 -5.91 -12.95 -30.69
CA LYS A 214 -5.23 -14.04 -31.40
C LYS A 214 -3.78 -13.66 -31.68
N GLY A 215 -2.87 -14.62 -31.56
CA GLY A 215 -1.45 -14.46 -31.85
C GLY A 215 -0.56 -14.49 -30.60
N SER A 216 0.72 -14.22 -30.79
CA SER A 216 1.77 -14.37 -29.78
C SER A 216 1.48 -13.65 -28.47
N LEU A 217 0.85 -12.46 -28.52
CA LEU A 217 0.51 -11.67 -27.34
C LEU A 217 -0.57 -12.37 -26.48
N GLY A 218 -1.74 -12.63 -27.05
CA GLY A 218 -2.82 -13.27 -26.30
C GLY A 218 -2.47 -14.69 -25.87
N GLU A 219 -1.75 -15.46 -26.70
CA GLU A 219 -1.23 -16.79 -26.34
C GLU A 219 -0.27 -16.72 -25.13
N TYR A 220 0.61 -15.71 -25.09
CA TYR A 220 1.50 -15.51 -23.95
C TYR A 220 0.70 -15.16 -22.69
N LEU A 221 -0.26 -14.24 -22.78
CA LEU A 221 -1.08 -13.81 -21.64
C LEU A 221 -1.90 -14.98 -21.09
N GLN A 222 -2.56 -15.76 -21.95
CA GLN A 222 -3.33 -16.95 -21.56
C GLN A 222 -2.47 -18.04 -20.91
N LYS A 223 -1.22 -18.20 -21.36
CA LYS A 223 -0.31 -19.20 -20.80
C LYS A 223 0.27 -18.79 -19.44
N ASN A 224 0.40 -17.50 -19.17
CA ASN A 224 1.14 -16.98 -18.01
C ASN A 224 0.25 -16.24 -16.99
N GLY A 225 -1.05 -16.08 -17.26
CA GLY A 225 -1.98 -15.42 -16.36
C GLY A 225 -3.43 -15.82 -16.55
N ASP A 226 -4.26 -15.37 -15.62
CA ASP A 226 -5.71 -15.57 -15.58
C ASP A 226 -6.42 -14.21 -15.56
N LEU A 227 -7.62 -14.12 -16.11
CA LEU A 227 -8.44 -12.92 -15.96
C LEU A 227 -9.06 -12.87 -14.55
N LYS A 228 -8.84 -11.78 -13.83
CA LYS A 228 -9.42 -11.52 -12.51
C LYS A 228 -9.91 -10.09 -12.37
N THR A 229 -10.99 -9.90 -11.61
CA THR A 229 -11.39 -8.57 -11.15
C THR A 229 -10.62 -8.19 -9.87
N ILE A 230 -10.58 -6.90 -9.55
CA ILE A 230 -10.05 -6.42 -8.26
C ILE A 230 -10.82 -7.05 -7.10
N SER A 231 -12.14 -7.19 -7.22
CA SER A 231 -12.99 -7.82 -6.20
C SER A 231 -12.61 -9.28 -5.94
N ASP A 232 -12.37 -10.06 -6.99
CA ASP A 232 -11.94 -11.46 -6.86
C ASP A 232 -10.61 -11.57 -6.12
N LEU A 233 -9.67 -10.67 -6.41
CA LEU A 233 -8.35 -10.65 -5.77
C LEU A 233 -8.44 -10.30 -4.28
N VAL A 234 -9.27 -9.32 -3.91
CA VAL A 234 -9.52 -8.97 -2.50
C VAL A 234 -10.12 -10.16 -1.74
N VAL A 235 -11.09 -10.86 -2.35
CA VAL A 235 -11.70 -12.06 -1.73
C VAL A 235 -10.68 -13.18 -1.58
N ASP A 236 -9.88 -13.45 -2.62
CA ASP A 236 -8.82 -14.46 -2.58
C ASP A 236 -7.76 -14.17 -1.51
N GLU A 237 -7.37 -12.91 -1.35
CA GLU A 237 -6.41 -12.49 -0.32
C GLU A 237 -7.00 -12.62 1.08
N LYS A 238 -8.23 -12.15 1.31
CA LYS A 238 -8.93 -12.30 2.60
C LYS A 238 -9.04 -13.77 2.99
N ARG A 239 -9.38 -14.66 2.04
CA ARG A 239 -9.47 -16.10 2.27
C ARG A 239 -8.11 -16.70 2.65
N LYS A 240 -7.03 -16.34 1.96
CA LYS A 240 -5.67 -16.82 2.26
C LYS A 240 -5.19 -16.35 3.64
N THR A 241 -5.44 -15.09 3.98
CA THR A 241 -5.11 -14.54 5.30
C THR A 241 -5.91 -15.23 6.40
N GLY A 242 -7.21 -15.46 6.17
CA GLY A 242 -8.05 -16.22 7.11
C GLY A 242 -7.54 -17.64 7.36
N LEU A 243 -7.13 -18.35 6.30
CA LEU A 243 -6.56 -19.70 6.42
C LEU A 243 -5.24 -19.69 7.21
N LEU A 244 -4.38 -18.71 6.96
CA LEU A 244 -3.12 -18.57 7.71
C LEU A 244 -3.38 -18.30 9.20
N ILE A 245 -4.33 -17.42 9.52
CA ILE A 245 -4.73 -17.12 10.89
C ILE A 245 -5.28 -18.36 11.58
N ALA A 246 -6.15 -19.13 10.91
CA ALA A 246 -6.70 -20.37 11.45
C ALA A 246 -5.59 -21.38 11.78
N ASN A 247 -4.68 -21.64 10.84
CA ASN A 247 -3.57 -22.58 11.05
C ASN A 247 -2.66 -22.17 12.22
N LEU A 248 -2.38 -20.87 12.35
CA LEU A 248 -1.57 -20.34 13.45
C LEU A 248 -2.30 -20.46 14.79
N SER A 249 -3.61 -20.21 14.80
CA SER A 249 -4.46 -20.38 15.98
C SER A 249 -4.45 -21.84 16.45
N ASP A 250 -4.58 -22.79 15.52
CA ASP A 250 -4.53 -24.23 15.83
C ASP A 250 -3.17 -24.62 16.43
N THR A 251 -2.07 -24.10 15.86
CA THR A 251 -0.71 -24.33 16.37
C THR A 251 -0.54 -23.77 17.79
N ILE A 252 -1.04 -22.56 18.04
CA ILE A 252 -1.00 -21.95 19.38
C ILE A 252 -1.79 -22.81 20.38
N GLN A 253 -2.95 -23.31 19.97
CA GLN A 253 -3.79 -24.14 20.83
C GLN A 253 -3.12 -25.47 21.15
N GLU A 254 -2.48 -26.11 20.17
CA GLU A 254 -1.69 -27.34 20.39
C GLU A 254 -0.54 -27.11 21.38
N LEU A 255 0.20 -26.01 21.21
CA LEU A 255 1.31 -25.67 22.11
C LEU A 255 0.84 -25.38 23.54
N ARG A 256 -0.31 -24.70 23.72
CA ARG A 256 -0.92 -24.48 25.04
C ARG A 256 -1.24 -25.80 25.72
N THR A 257 -1.90 -26.72 25.03
CA THR A 257 -2.22 -28.05 25.56
C THR A 257 -0.96 -28.79 26.01
N ARG A 258 0.13 -28.72 25.23
CA ARG A 258 1.41 -29.38 25.60
C ARG A 258 2.06 -28.75 26.82
N VAL A 259 1.95 -27.42 27.01
CA VAL A 259 2.43 -26.75 28.22
C VAL A 259 1.60 -27.20 29.43
N ASP A 260 0.27 -27.20 29.32
CA ASP A 260 -0.63 -27.63 30.39
C ASP A 260 -0.37 -29.09 30.80
N GLU A 261 -0.10 -29.98 29.83
CA GLU A 261 0.28 -31.38 30.08
C GLU A 261 1.60 -31.51 30.84
N LEU A 262 2.61 -30.73 30.47
CA LEU A 262 3.91 -30.72 31.14
C LEU A 262 3.81 -30.18 32.57
N GLU A 263 3.07 -29.08 32.77
CA GLU A 263 2.83 -28.51 34.11
C GLU A 263 2.04 -29.48 35.01
N SER A 264 1.00 -30.12 34.46
CA SER A 264 0.23 -31.15 35.18
C SER A 264 1.11 -32.34 35.58
N ASN A 265 2.02 -32.77 34.72
CA ASN A 265 2.94 -33.86 35.04
C ASN A 265 4.01 -33.46 36.06
N TYR A 266 4.43 -32.19 36.08
CA TYR A 266 5.38 -31.67 37.06
C TYR A 266 4.76 -31.49 38.46
N CYS A 267 3.47 -31.12 38.53
CA CYS A 267 2.74 -30.97 39.79
C CYS A 267 2.28 -32.29 40.44
N LYS A 268 2.47 -33.44 39.77
CA LYS A 268 2.19 -34.75 40.38
C LYS A 268 3.35 -35.13 41.30
N PRO A 269 3.14 -35.29 42.63
CA PRO A 269 4.21 -35.74 43.51
C PRO A 269 4.67 -37.14 43.08
N PRO A 270 5.99 -37.44 43.13
CA PRO A 270 6.49 -38.77 42.83
C PRO A 270 5.79 -39.79 43.72
N ALA A 271 5.42 -40.96 43.18
CA ALA A 271 4.72 -42.01 43.93
C ALA A 271 5.44 -42.39 45.25
N ALA A 272 6.77 -42.25 45.29
CA ALA A 272 7.58 -42.44 46.49
C ALA A 272 7.27 -41.42 47.61
N VAL A 273 6.95 -40.18 47.29
CA VAL A 273 6.63 -39.12 48.27
C VAL A 273 5.26 -39.34 48.89
N ILE A 274 4.28 -39.81 48.10
CA ILE A 274 2.94 -40.17 48.60
C ILE A 274 3.03 -41.35 49.57
N HIS A 275 3.82 -42.38 49.24
CA HIS A 275 3.97 -43.57 50.07
C HIS A 275 4.63 -43.28 51.42
N ILE A 276 5.66 -42.41 51.43
CA ILE A 276 6.35 -41.99 52.67
C ILE A 276 5.43 -41.15 53.56
N ALA A 277 4.56 -40.30 52.99
CA ALA A 277 3.58 -39.53 53.77
C ALA A 277 2.54 -40.44 54.44
N SER A 278 2.02 -41.44 53.71
CA SER A 278 1.05 -42.40 54.26
C SER A 278 1.60 -43.27 55.39
N GLN A 279 2.86 -43.73 55.28
CA GLN A 279 3.49 -44.52 56.34
C GLN A 279 3.77 -43.71 57.62
N LYS A 280 3.88 -42.38 57.51
CA LYS A 280 4.16 -41.50 58.65
C LYS A 280 2.91 -41.16 59.46
N ASP A 281 1.74 -41.10 58.82
CA ASP A 281 0.44 -40.89 59.48
C ASP A 281 -0.07 -42.15 60.18
N GLU A 282 0.33 -43.35 59.74
CA GLU A 282 0.00 -44.63 60.40
C GLU A 282 0.85 -44.92 61.66
N MET A 283 1.87 -44.11 61.92
CA MET A 283 2.80 -44.26 63.05
C MET A 283 2.57 -43.28 64.22
N GLN A 284 1.46 -42.52 64.22
CA GLN A 284 1.01 -41.69 65.35
C GLN A 284 -0.13 -42.36 66.12
#